data_AF-A0A1E9AUS2-F1
#
_entry.id   AF-A0A1E9AUS2-F1
#
_cell.length_a   1.000
_cell.length_b   1.000
_cell.length_c   1.000
_cell.angle_alpha   90.00
_cell.angle_beta   90.00
_cell.angle_gamma   90.00
#
_symmetry.space_group_name_H-M   'P 1'
#
loop_
_entity.id
_entity.type
_entity.pdbx_description
1 polymer ?
#
loop_
_entity_poly.entity_id
_entity_poly.type
_entity_poly.pdbx_seq_one_letter_code
_entity_poly.pdbx_strand_id
1 'polypeptide(L)'
;MNIIGNEIAFKTFSFLKVNETEIKIPEIKGILYREVGEKNPGEISEFEKIKYGISEDALELNRKYLNYYNSYEAKEGEEREDFKLFELDDDYSELFDLHHILAEKNSKLKVVLDYTSSGQGEKFRNSVIKVLARENSEVEVFVIARDDDKSLVLESIGIYTEDGAKVTLHQYELGAGKLYTNYKCELIGEKSQSIVDSIYFGQRDEYLNMNYDMIHRGKKTESDILVNGALKDRAFKNFKSNLQFIEGARGAVGSEEEYSILLDDTVHSVSVPLMLAHEDDVVGNHASSAGKLDMDQIFYLMSRGISHEEAEALIVESKFSRAIDALSDEKLREEVWDSVRKIIKRGN
;
A
#
# COMPACT_ATOMS: atom_id res chain seq x y z
N MET A 1 -1.80 -12.04 -20.83
CA MET A 1 -3.20 -12.40 -20.49
C MET A 1 -3.87 -11.19 -19.87
N ASN A 2 -5.20 -11.08 -19.89
CA ASN A 2 -5.89 -10.00 -19.18
C ASN A 2 -6.58 -10.59 -17.95
N ILE A 3 -6.40 -9.95 -16.81
CA ILE A 3 -7.11 -10.29 -15.57
C ILE A 3 -7.99 -9.12 -15.15
N ILE A 4 -9.06 -9.41 -14.43
CA ILE A 4 -9.87 -8.38 -13.78
C ILE A 4 -9.48 -8.34 -12.31
N GLY A 5 -9.14 -7.16 -11.81
CA GLY A 5 -8.69 -6.99 -10.43
C GLY A 5 -9.20 -5.71 -9.76
N ASN A 6 -9.01 -5.66 -8.44
CA ASN A 6 -9.49 -4.59 -7.55
C ASN A 6 -10.96 -4.25 -7.80
N GLU A 7 -11.81 -5.28 -7.82
CA GLU A 7 -13.27 -5.13 -7.90
C GLU A 7 -13.79 -4.59 -6.56
N ILE A 8 -14.65 -3.56 -6.63
CA ILE A 8 -15.26 -2.99 -5.42
C ILE A 8 -16.40 -3.85 -4.89
N ALA A 9 -16.61 -3.83 -3.58
CA ALA A 9 -17.67 -4.59 -2.91
C ALA A 9 -19.08 -4.22 -3.41
N PHE A 10 -19.30 -2.95 -3.79
CA PHE A 10 -20.58 -2.45 -4.32
C PHE A 10 -20.35 -1.59 -5.55
N LYS A 11 -21.00 -1.96 -6.66
CA LYS A 11 -20.85 -1.23 -7.94
C LYS A 11 -21.32 0.22 -7.81
N THR A 12 -20.46 1.14 -8.25
CA THR A 12 -20.77 2.56 -8.43
C THR A 12 -21.06 2.87 -9.90
N PHE A 13 -21.17 4.15 -10.23
CA PHE A 13 -21.45 4.62 -11.59
C PHE A 13 -20.39 4.16 -12.59
N SER A 14 -20.83 3.49 -13.66
CA SER A 14 -19.96 2.91 -14.67
C SER A 14 -19.08 3.93 -15.41
N PHE A 15 -19.49 5.20 -15.49
CA PHE A 15 -18.72 6.25 -16.15
C PHE A 15 -17.40 6.58 -15.44
N LEU A 16 -17.29 6.29 -14.14
CA LEU A 16 -16.06 6.48 -13.37
C LEU A 16 -14.99 5.43 -13.73
N LYS A 17 -15.39 4.28 -14.30
CA LYS A 17 -14.49 3.18 -14.68
C LYS A 17 -13.61 2.68 -13.50
N VAL A 18 -14.20 2.63 -12.31
CA VAL A 18 -13.54 2.22 -11.06
C VAL A 18 -14.12 0.94 -10.43
N ASN A 19 -15.22 0.41 -10.98
CA ASN A 19 -15.88 -0.79 -10.43
C ASN A 19 -14.99 -2.03 -10.45
N GLU A 20 -14.20 -2.16 -11.51
CA GLU A 20 -13.27 -3.23 -11.75
C GLU A 20 -12.15 -2.66 -12.62
N THR A 21 -10.97 -3.31 -12.60
CA THR A 21 -9.85 -2.86 -13.41
C THR A 21 -9.32 -3.99 -14.27
N GLU A 22 -9.28 -3.79 -15.59
CA GLU A 22 -8.63 -4.72 -16.50
C GLU A 22 -7.12 -4.50 -16.48
N ILE A 23 -6.37 -5.56 -16.18
CA ILE A 23 -4.93 -5.54 -16.05
C ILE A 23 -4.34 -6.45 -17.13
N LYS A 24 -3.54 -5.86 -18.02
CA LYS A 24 -2.80 -6.60 -19.04
C LYS A 24 -1.50 -7.12 -18.44
N ILE A 25 -1.45 -8.43 -18.21
CA ILE A 25 -0.26 -9.13 -17.72
C ILE A 25 0.71 -9.36 -18.89
N PRO A 26 2.01 -9.01 -18.73
CA PRO A 26 3.04 -9.24 -19.74
C PRO A 26 3.28 -10.74 -19.96
N GLU A 27 4.07 -11.06 -20.99
CA GLU A 27 4.58 -12.42 -21.14
C GLU A 27 5.59 -12.70 -20.03
N ILE A 28 5.36 -13.78 -19.28
CA ILE A 28 6.24 -14.20 -18.18
C ILE A 28 7.34 -15.08 -18.76
N LYS A 29 8.58 -14.61 -18.66
CA LYS A 29 9.80 -15.25 -19.15
C LYS A 29 10.30 -16.33 -18.20
N GLY A 30 9.85 -16.33 -16.94
CA GLY A 30 10.28 -17.28 -15.91
C GLY A 30 11.68 -16.98 -15.40
N ILE A 31 12.03 -15.68 -15.34
CA ILE A 31 13.33 -15.24 -14.85
C ILE A 31 13.35 -15.44 -13.33
N LEU A 32 14.37 -16.15 -12.84
CA LEU A 32 14.58 -16.30 -11.41
C LEU A 32 15.07 -14.99 -10.81
N TYR A 33 14.63 -14.69 -9.60
CA TYR A 33 15.18 -13.57 -8.85
C TYR A 33 16.65 -13.83 -8.46
N ARG A 34 17.42 -12.75 -8.26
CA ARG A 34 18.86 -12.79 -7.97
C ARG A 34 19.23 -13.58 -6.71
N GLU A 35 18.30 -13.66 -5.76
CA GLU A 35 18.46 -14.41 -4.53
C GLU A 35 17.41 -15.52 -4.43
N VAL A 36 17.79 -16.60 -3.76
CA VAL A 36 16.89 -17.72 -3.47
C VAL A 36 16.28 -17.51 -2.09
N GLY A 37 14.95 -17.46 -2.03
CA GLY A 37 14.21 -17.42 -0.77
C GLY A 37 14.19 -18.77 -0.04
N GLU A 38 13.43 -18.82 1.04
CA GLU A 38 13.16 -20.04 1.78
C GLU A 38 12.22 -20.99 1.01
N LYS A 39 12.04 -22.21 1.53
CA LYS A 39 11.05 -23.14 0.99
C LYS A 39 9.66 -22.77 1.51
N ASN A 40 8.76 -22.40 0.60
CA ASN A 40 7.35 -22.14 0.94
C ASN A 40 6.70 -23.39 1.59
N PRO A 41 6.22 -23.32 2.84
CA PRO A 41 5.57 -24.43 3.53
C PRO A 41 4.12 -24.68 3.07
N GLY A 42 3.53 -23.79 2.28
CA GLY A 42 2.14 -23.84 1.85
C GLY A 42 1.31 -22.67 2.38
N GLU A 43 -0.02 -22.81 2.31
CA GLU A 43 -0.96 -21.78 2.72
C GLU A 43 -1.14 -21.74 4.25
N ILE A 44 -1.42 -20.55 4.79
CA ILE A 44 -1.76 -20.36 6.20
C ILE A 44 -3.27 -20.48 6.36
N SER A 45 -3.73 -21.30 7.30
CA SER A 45 -5.15 -21.69 7.41
C SER A 45 -6.14 -20.54 7.59
N GLU A 46 -5.69 -19.45 8.21
CA GLU A 46 -6.45 -18.22 8.44
C GLU A 46 -6.73 -17.50 7.12
N PHE A 47 -5.79 -17.57 6.17
CA PHE A 47 -5.88 -16.96 4.85
C PHE A 47 -6.77 -17.74 3.87
N GLU A 48 -7.02 -19.02 4.12
CA GLU A 48 -8.03 -19.80 3.37
C GLU A 48 -9.46 -19.30 3.60
N LYS A 49 -9.70 -18.59 4.71
CA LYS A 49 -11.02 -18.12 5.13
C LYS A 49 -11.31 -16.68 4.70
N ILE A 50 -10.31 -15.97 4.20
CA ILE A 50 -10.43 -14.57 3.81
C ILE A 50 -10.19 -14.41 2.32
N LYS A 51 -11.09 -13.69 1.65
CA LYS A 51 -10.91 -13.31 0.25
C LYS A 51 -10.13 -12.00 0.20
N TYR A 52 -8.88 -12.01 -0.22
CA TYR A 52 -8.01 -10.84 -0.37
C TYR A 52 -7.29 -10.87 -1.72
N GLY A 53 -6.50 -9.84 -1.98
CA GLY A 53 -5.68 -9.73 -3.17
C GLY A 53 -6.39 -9.05 -4.32
N ILE A 54 -5.60 -8.64 -5.31
CA ILE A 54 -6.09 -7.94 -6.51
C ILE A 54 -7.14 -8.78 -7.24
N SER A 55 -6.85 -10.07 -7.41
CA SER A 55 -7.77 -11.09 -7.91
C SER A 55 -7.23 -12.49 -7.62
N GLU A 56 -8.07 -13.51 -7.72
CA GLU A 56 -7.62 -14.90 -7.62
C GLU A 56 -6.61 -15.24 -8.72
N ASP A 57 -6.82 -14.75 -9.94
CA ASP A 57 -5.88 -14.92 -11.06
C ASP A 57 -4.49 -14.35 -10.74
N ALA A 58 -4.41 -13.19 -10.07
CA ALA A 58 -3.14 -12.58 -9.67
C ALA A 58 -2.42 -13.42 -8.60
N LEU A 59 -3.18 -13.97 -7.64
CA LEU A 59 -2.64 -14.86 -6.60
C LEU A 59 -2.19 -16.20 -7.18
N GLU A 60 -2.95 -16.80 -8.10
CA GLU A 60 -2.57 -18.02 -8.82
C GLU A 60 -1.30 -17.81 -9.65
N LEU A 61 -1.18 -16.65 -10.28
CA LEU A 61 0.00 -16.27 -11.03
C LEU A 61 1.23 -16.21 -10.12
N ASN A 62 1.10 -15.55 -8.96
CA ASN A 62 2.17 -15.50 -7.96
C ASN A 62 2.54 -16.91 -7.50
N ARG A 63 1.58 -17.76 -7.11
CA ARG A 63 1.84 -19.14 -6.68
C ARG A 63 2.56 -19.98 -7.74
N LYS A 64 2.20 -19.80 -9.02
CA LYS A 64 2.77 -20.56 -10.13
C LYS A 64 4.21 -20.17 -10.45
N TYR A 65 4.53 -18.87 -10.38
CA TYR A 65 5.82 -18.32 -10.78
C TYR A 65 6.69 -17.89 -9.60
N LEU A 66 6.26 -18.20 -8.37
CA LEU A 66 6.93 -17.85 -7.12
C LEU A 66 8.43 -18.12 -7.22
N ASN A 67 9.22 -17.05 -7.12
CA ASN A 67 10.67 -17.11 -7.23
C ASN A 67 11.38 -16.57 -5.98
N TYR A 68 10.63 -15.99 -5.02
CA TYR A 68 11.14 -15.64 -3.70
C TYR A 68 10.07 -15.90 -2.62
N TYR A 69 10.46 -16.52 -1.51
CA TYR A 69 9.61 -16.70 -0.33
C TYR A 69 10.42 -16.38 0.92
N ASN A 70 9.80 -15.72 1.90
CA ASN A 70 10.40 -15.59 3.22
C ASN A 70 9.35 -15.59 4.33
N SER A 71 9.75 -16.08 5.50
CA SER A 71 8.94 -16.09 6.71
C SER A 71 9.62 -15.25 7.80
N TYR A 72 8.94 -14.18 8.21
CA TYR A 72 9.33 -13.33 9.33
C TYR A 72 8.50 -13.76 10.53
N GLU A 73 9.11 -14.47 11.49
CA GLU A 73 8.41 -15.01 12.65
C GLU A 73 8.99 -14.42 13.94
N ALA A 74 8.13 -13.85 14.77
CA ALA A 74 8.43 -13.50 16.15
C ALA A 74 7.71 -14.47 17.09
N LYS A 75 8.46 -15.17 17.93
CA LYS A 75 7.92 -16.13 18.91
C LYS A 75 7.23 -15.41 20.06
N GLU A 76 6.49 -16.15 20.87
CA GLU A 76 5.77 -15.60 22.01
C GLU A 76 6.69 -14.75 22.91
N GLY A 77 6.33 -13.48 23.10
CA GLY A 77 7.09 -12.50 23.88
C GLY A 77 8.40 -11.99 23.25
N GLU A 78 8.72 -12.38 22.02
CA GLU A 78 9.91 -11.91 21.29
C GLU A 78 9.68 -10.52 20.68
N GLU A 79 10.72 -9.69 20.63
CA GLU A 79 10.76 -8.48 19.80
C GLU A 79 11.77 -8.71 18.68
N ARG A 80 11.34 -8.55 17.42
CA ARG A 80 12.15 -8.80 16.23
C ARG A 80 11.97 -7.71 15.18
N GLU A 81 13.04 -7.37 14.49
CA GLU A 81 13.06 -6.45 13.35
C GLU A 81 13.78 -7.10 12.17
N ASP A 82 13.20 -7.04 10.98
CA ASP A 82 13.79 -7.54 9.74
C ASP A 82 13.71 -6.48 8.63
N PHE A 83 14.69 -6.50 7.74
CA PHE A 83 14.78 -5.63 6.57
C PHE A 83 15.11 -6.44 5.33
N LYS A 84 14.43 -6.17 4.22
CA LYS A 84 14.74 -6.75 2.93
C LYS A 84 14.58 -5.74 1.79
N LEU A 85 15.67 -5.53 1.06
CA LEU A 85 15.70 -4.80 -0.21
C LEU A 85 15.52 -5.77 -1.39
N PHE A 86 14.64 -5.39 -2.31
CA PHE A 86 14.43 -6.00 -3.61
C PHE A 86 14.81 -5.01 -4.72
N GLU A 87 15.60 -5.50 -5.68
CA GLU A 87 16.06 -4.71 -6.81
C GLU A 87 15.72 -5.46 -8.10
N LEU A 88 14.91 -4.87 -8.96
CA LEU A 88 14.69 -5.34 -10.32
C LEU A 88 15.57 -4.57 -11.31
N ASP A 89 16.13 -5.26 -12.29
CA ASP A 89 16.91 -4.67 -13.37
C ASP A 89 16.65 -5.40 -14.70
N ASP A 90 17.46 -5.11 -15.72
CA ASP A 90 17.29 -5.71 -17.04
C ASP A 90 17.58 -7.22 -17.06
N ASP A 91 18.42 -7.71 -16.14
CA ASP A 91 18.78 -9.12 -16.01
C ASP A 91 17.80 -9.88 -15.10
N TYR A 92 17.34 -9.22 -14.04
CA TYR A 92 16.36 -9.71 -13.06
C TYR A 92 15.10 -8.86 -13.15
N SER A 93 14.31 -9.06 -14.20
CA SER A 93 13.15 -8.23 -14.53
C SER A 93 11.80 -8.76 -14.00
N GLU A 94 11.79 -9.92 -13.33
CA GLU A 94 10.58 -10.55 -12.79
C GLU A 94 10.75 -10.90 -11.30
N LEU A 95 9.82 -10.43 -10.46
CA LEU A 95 9.73 -10.80 -9.05
C LEU A 95 8.33 -11.31 -8.73
N PHE A 96 8.26 -12.54 -8.25
CA PHE A 96 7.07 -13.15 -7.68
C PHE A 96 7.43 -13.56 -6.26
N ASP A 97 7.17 -12.66 -5.32
CA ASP A 97 7.53 -12.83 -3.92
C ASP A 97 6.30 -13.10 -3.04
N LEU A 98 6.51 -13.93 -2.01
CA LEU A 98 5.54 -14.22 -0.96
C LEU A 98 6.19 -14.05 0.40
N HIS A 99 5.60 -13.18 1.22
CA HIS A 99 6.05 -12.91 2.58
C HIS A 99 5.00 -13.36 3.58
N HIS A 100 5.40 -14.23 4.51
CA HIS A 100 4.61 -14.53 5.70
C HIS A 100 5.20 -13.75 6.88
N ILE A 101 4.40 -12.89 7.49
CA ILE A 101 4.76 -12.07 8.64
C ILE A 101 3.90 -12.57 9.81
N LEU A 102 4.51 -13.31 10.71
CA LEU A 102 3.86 -14.10 11.75
C LEU A 102 4.31 -13.61 13.13
N ALA A 103 3.40 -13.01 13.88
CA ALA A 103 3.67 -12.55 15.24
C ALA A 103 2.86 -13.39 16.23
N GLU A 104 3.56 -14.21 17.01
CA GLU A 104 2.95 -15.02 18.07
C GLU A 104 2.51 -14.16 19.26
N LYS A 105 1.84 -14.76 20.25
CA LYS A 105 1.22 -14.02 21.34
C LYS A 105 2.20 -13.08 22.05
N ASN A 106 1.74 -11.88 22.40
CA ASN A 106 2.54 -10.89 23.13
C ASN A 106 3.90 -10.54 22.48
N SER A 107 4.09 -10.83 21.19
CA SER A 107 5.33 -10.52 20.47
C SER A 107 5.26 -9.16 19.78
N LYS A 108 6.42 -8.64 19.38
CA LYS A 108 6.51 -7.47 18.50
C LYS A 108 7.35 -7.80 17.28
N LEU A 109 6.83 -7.48 16.10
CA LEU A 109 7.51 -7.77 14.84
C LEU A 109 7.48 -6.54 13.94
N LYS A 110 8.66 -6.03 13.58
CA LYS A 110 8.83 -4.98 12.59
C LYS A 110 9.45 -5.56 11.32
N VAL A 111 8.85 -5.34 10.16
CA VAL A 111 9.38 -5.80 8.87
C VAL A 111 9.40 -4.66 7.87
N VAL A 112 10.54 -4.42 7.26
CA VAL A 112 10.71 -3.43 6.19
C VAL A 112 11.00 -4.15 4.89
N LEU A 113 10.09 -4.01 3.92
CA LEU A 113 10.23 -4.49 2.55
C LEU A 113 10.41 -3.27 1.64
N ASP A 114 11.60 -3.14 1.05
CA ASP A 114 11.96 -2.04 0.18
C ASP A 114 12.13 -2.56 -1.25
N TYR A 115 11.48 -1.92 -2.21
CA TYR A 115 11.44 -2.34 -3.61
C TYR A 115 11.94 -1.20 -4.49
N THR A 116 12.88 -1.51 -5.35
CA THR A 116 13.42 -0.57 -6.34
C THR A 116 13.56 -1.25 -7.69
N SER A 117 13.55 -0.46 -8.77
CA SER A 117 13.91 -0.98 -10.08
C SER A 117 14.75 0.02 -10.89
N SER A 118 15.52 -0.52 -11.83
CA SER A 118 16.42 0.26 -12.68
C SER A 118 16.59 -0.37 -14.06
N GLY A 119 17.30 0.31 -14.98
CA GLY A 119 17.56 -0.22 -16.32
C GLY A 119 16.53 0.22 -17.36
N GLN A 120 16.61 -0.33 -18.57
CA GLN A 120 15.82 0.12 -19.71
C GLN A 120 14.68 -0.83 -20.13
N GLY A 121 14.68 -2.07 -19.64
CA GLY A 121 13.66 -3.07 -19.90
C GLY A 121 12.38 -2.85 -19.11
N GLU A 122 11.31 -3.54 -19.53
CA GLU A 122 10.08 -3.69 -18.76
C GLU A 122 10.32 -4.63 -17.58
N LYS A 123 9.74 -4.32 -16.42
CA LYS A 123 9.80 -5.16 -15.23
C LYS A 123 8.40 -5.52 -14.75
N PHE A 124 8.29 -6.69 -14.15
CA PHE A 124 7.04 -7.17 -13.58
C PHE A 124 7.24 -7.66 -12.15
N ARG A 125 6.53 -7.03 -11.23
CA ARG A 125 6.48 -7.44 -9.82
C ARG A 125 5.07 -7.89 -9.46
N ASN A 126 4.96 -9.05 -8.84
CA ASN A 126 3.73 -9.55 -8.24
C ASN A 126 4.04 -10.02 -6.81
N SER A 127 3.76 -9.16 -5.84
CA SER A 127 4.09 -9.35 -4.43
C SER A 127 2.85 -9.75 -3.62
N VAL A 128 2.99 -10.78 -2.80
CA VAL A 128 1.95 -11.21 -1.86
C VAL A 128 2.50 -11.13 -0.43
N ILE A 129 1.85 -10.35 0.43
CA ILE A 129 2.23 -10.17 1.83
C ILE A 129 1.07 -10.64 2.70
N LYS A 130 1.35 -11.53 3.65
CA LYS A 130 0.38 -12.07 4.60
C LYS A 130 0.83 -11.77 6.01
N VAL A 131 0.02 -11.03 6.76
CA VAL A 131 0.30 -10.69 8.15
C VAL A 131 -0.69 -11.42 9.06
N LEU A 132 -0.16 -12.28 9.92
CA LEU A 132 -0.92 -12.94 10.98
C LEU A 132 -0.45 -12.42 12.34
N ALA A 133 -1.31 -11.62 12.99
CA ALA A 133 -1.04 -11.06 14.31
C ALA A 133 -1.89 -11.80 15.36
N ARG A 134 -1.22 -12.62 16.17
CA ARG A 134 -1.85 -13.37 17.27
C ARG A 134 -2.17 -12.46 18.46
N GLU A 135 -2.89 -13.02 19.43
CA GLU A 135 -3.34 -12.33 20.63
C GLU A 135 -2.28 -11.39 21.26
N ASN A 136 -2.66 -10.12 21.45
CA ASN A 136 -1.82 -9.05 22.03
C ASN A 136 -0.45 -8.83 21.35
N SER A 137 -0.27 -9.26 20.10
CA SER A 137 0.95 -8.96 19.33
C SER A 137 0.90 -7.57 18.70
N GLU A 138 2.07 -6.97 18.47
CA GLU A 138 2.21 -5.71 17.72
C GLU A 138 3.05 -5.94 16.46
N VAL A 139 2.50 -5.64 15.29
CA VAL A 139 3.19 -5.78 14.01
C VAL A 139 3.29 -4.44 13.31
N GLU A 140 4.48 -4.07 12.87
CA GLU A 140 4.74 -2.88 12.07
C GLU A 140 5.37 -3.30 10.74
N VAL A 141 4.73 -3.00 9.62
CA VAL A 141 5.23 -3.36 8.29
C VAL A 141 5.43 -2.10 7.47
N PHE A 142 6.63 -1.92 6.92
CA PHE A 142 6.90 -0.90 5.91
C PHE A 142 7.00 -1.58 4.55
N VAL A 143 6.23 -1.12 3.57
CA VAL A 143 6.34 -1.50 2.17
C VAL A 143 6.68 -0.25 1.39
N ILE A 144 7.93 -0.17 0.94
CA ILE A 144 8.49 1.02 0.30
C ILE A 144 8.71 0.71 -1.17
N ALA A 145 7.76 1.10 -2.04
CA ALA A 145 7.82 0.87 -3.47
C ALA A 145 8.37 2.10 -4.20
N ARG A 146 9.58 1.97 -4.76
CA ARG A 146 10.30 2.99 -5.54
C ARG A 146 10.69 2.45 -6.92
N ASP A 147 9.78 1.66 -7.50
CA ASP A 147 9.89 1.12 -8.84
C ASP A 147 9.94 2.24 -9.91
N ASP A 148 10.66 2.03 -11.02
CA ASP A 148 10.73 2.94 -12.15
C ASP A 148 9.48 2.92 -13.06
N ASP A 149 9.44 3.85 -14.01
CA ASP A 149 8.30 4.05 -14.92
C ASP A 149 8.09 2.92 -15.94
N LYS A 150 8.94 1.88 -15.93
CA LYS A 150 8.84 0.68 -16.77
C LYS A 150 8.37 -0.55 -16.00
N SER A 151 8.10 -0.41 -14.71
CA SER A 151 7.57 -1.47 -13.87
C SER A 151 6.03 -1.53 -13.94
N LEU A 152 5.51 -2.75 -14.11
CA LEU A 152 4.15 -3.12 -13.73
C LEU A 152 4.20 -3.82 -12.37
N VAL A 153 3.44 -3.32 -11.41
CA VAL A 153 3.40 -3.84 -10.04
C VAL A 153 1.99 -4.30 -9.70
N LEU A 154 1.90 -5.53 -9.21
CA LEU A 154 0.74 -6.10 -8.52
C LEU A 154 1.14 -6.38 -7.08
N GLU A 155 0.46 -5.79 -6.12
CA GLU A 155 0.72 -5.98 -4.70
C GLU A 155 -0.55 -6.38 -3.97
N SER A 156 -0.52 -7.52 -3.28
CA SER A 156 -1.65 -8.08 -2.54
C SER A 156 -1.28 -8.31 -1.09
N ILE A 157 -1.89 -7.54 -0.19
CA ILE A 157 -1.63 -7.56 1.25
C ILE A 157 -2.88 -8.07 1.95
N GLY A 158 -2.76 -9.19 2.66
CA GLY A 158 -3.80 -9.72 3.53
C GLY A 158 -3.36 -9.66 4.99
N ILE A 159 -4.23 -9.20 5.87
CA ILE A 159 -3.96 -9.06 7.30
C ILE A 159 -5.08 -9.71 8.10
N TYR A 160 -4.71 -10.53 9.08
CA TYR A 160 -5.61 -11.20 10.00
C TYR A 160 -5.17 -10.89 11.44
N THR A 161 -6.08 -10.34 12.25
CA THR A 161 -5.77 -9.92 13.64
C THR A 161 -6.65 -10.63 14.67
N GLU A 162 -6.01 -11.18 15.70
CA GLU A 162 -6.68 -11.80 16.86
C GLU A 162 -6.86 -10.80 18.02
N ASP A 163 -7.38 -11.28 19.16
CA ASP A 163 -7.77 -10.44 20.29
C ASP A 163 -6.61 -9.54 20.76
N GLY A 164 -6.87 -8.23 20.87
CA GLY A 164 -5.90 -7.24 21.31
C GLY A 164 -4.69 -7.03 20.39
N ALA A 165 -4.62 -7.70 19.23
CA ALA A 165 -3.51 -7.55 18.30
C ALA A 165 -3.55 -6.19 17.59
N LYS A 166 -2.39 -5.60 17.31
CA LYS A 166 -2.25 -4.33 16.60
C LYS A 166 -1.36 -4.48 15.38
N VAL A 167 -1.83 -4.02 14.22
CA VAL A 167 -1.02 -4.01 12.99
C VAL A 167 -0.96 -2.60 12.41
N THR A 168 0.24 -2.10 12.16
CA THR A 168 0.51 -0.83 11.49
C THR A 168 1.18 -1.10 10.16
N LEU A 169 0.57 -0.67 9.05
CA LEU A 169 1.15 -0.74 7.72
C LEU A 169 1.53 0.67 7.24
N HIS A 170 2.81 0.85 6.94
CA HIS A 170 3.35 2.02 6.25
C HIS A 170 3.52 1.67 4.77
N GLN A 171 2.67 2.23 3.91
CA GLN A 171 2.62 1.88 2.49
C GLN A 171 3.09 3.05 1.63
N TYR A 172 4.30 2.99 1.07
CA TYR A 172 4.88 4.10 0.32
C TYR A 172 4.92 3.75 -1.18
N GLU A 173 4.03 4.36 -1.94
CA GLU A 173 3.85 4.12 -3.37
C GLU A 173 4.47 5.27 -4.18
N LEU A 174 5.79 5.24 -4.31
CA LEU A 174 6.60 6.35 -4.81
C LEU A 174 7.15 6.08 -6.22
N GLY A 175 6.38 5.40 -7.08
CA GLY A 175 6.76 5.09 -8.45
C GLY A 175 5.91 4.01 -9.11
N ALA A 176 6.49 3.32 -10.09
CA ALA A 176 5.91 2.40 -11.05
C ALA A 176 5.14 3.06 -12.20
N GLY A 177 5.36 2.56 -13.42
CA GLY A 177 4.56 2.94 -14.59
C GLY A 177 3.08 2.57 -14.42
N LYS A 178 2.81 1.39 -13.84
CA LYS A 178 1.47 0.97 -13.43
C LYS A 178 1.53 0.22 -12.11
N LEU A 179 0.79 0.71 -11.12
CA LEU A 179 0.69 0.12 -9.80
C LEU A 179 -0.75 -0.30 -9.51
N TYR A 180 -0.91 -1.54 -9.06
CA TYR A 180 -2.16 -2.07 -8.54
C TYR A 180 -1.89 -2.62 -7.14
N THR A 181 -2.51 -2.01 -6.14
CA THR A 181 -2.38 -2.42 -4.74
C THR A 181 -3.74 -2.89 -4.24
N ASN A 182 -3.76 -4.04 -3.59
CA ASN A 182 -4.87 -4.49 -2.77
C ASN A 182 -4.38 -4.65 -1.35
N TYR A 183 -5.02 -3.94 -0.43
CA TYR A 183 -4.87 -4.13 0.99
C TYR A 183 -6.19 -4.63 1.55
N LYS A 184 -6.12 -5.69 2.36
CA LYS A 184 -7.28 -6.14 3.12
C LYS A 184 -6.89 -6.54 4.53
N CYS A 185 -7.54 -5.91 5.52
CA CYS A 185 -7.44 -6.30 6.92
C CYS A 185 -8.78 -6.81 7.45
N GLU A 186 -8.73 -7.96 8.11
CA GLU A 186 -9.84 -8.54 8.84
C GLU A 186 -9.54 -8.42 10.35
N LEU A 187 -10.28 -7.52 11.01
CA LEU A 187 -10.24 -7.29 12.46
C LEU A 187 -11.16 -8.29 13.16
N ILE A 188 -10.63 -9.49 13.42
CA ILE A 188 -11.41 -10.62 13.92
C ILE A 188 -11.56 -10.56 15.43
N GLY A 189 -10.45 -10.29 16.13
CA GLY A 189 -10.40 -10.35 17.58
C GLY A 189 -11.03 -9.14 18.27
N GLU A 190 -11.54 -9.34 19.49
CA GLU A 190 -11.98 -8.25 20.36
C GLU A 190 -10.81 -7.28 20.62
N LYS A 191 -11.05 -5.98 20.46
CA LYS A 191 -10.06 -4.91 20.65
C LYS A 191 -8.83 -5.03 19.74
N SER A 192 -8.93 -5.75 18.62
CA SER A 192 -7.89 -5.69 17.60
C SER A 192 -7.86 -4.32 16.92
N GLN A 193 -6.66 -3.93 16.45
CA GLN A 193 -6.41 -2.61 15.88
C GLN A 193 -5.66 -2.71 14.54
N SER A 194 -6.01 -1.84 13.59
CA SER A 194 -5.24 -1.71 12.36
C SER A 194 -5.07 -0.25 11.92
N ILE A 195 -3.84 0.13 11.61
CA ILE A 195 -3.49 1.46 11.14
C ILE A 195 -2.82 1.34 9.77
N VAL A 196 -3.23 2.16 8.82
CA VAL A 196 -2.55 2.34 7.53
C VAL A 196 -2.08 3.78 7.43
N ASP A 197 -0.78 3.98 7.28
CA ASP A 197 -0.16 5.26 6.94
C ASP A 197 0.42 5.16 5.53
N SER A 198 -0.35 5.62 4.56
CA SER A 198 -0.01 5.49 3.14
C SER A 198 0.38 6.84 2.56
N ILE A 199 1.45 6.83 1.76
CA ILE A 199 1.79 7.94 0.88
C ILE A 199 1.93 7.46 -0.56
N TYR A 200 1.53 8.29 -1.50
CA TYR A 200 1.71 8.00 -2.92
C TYR A 200 2.14 9.22 -3.73
N PHE A 201 2.95 9.00 -4.76
CA PHE A 201 3.26 10.02 -5.75
C PHE A 201 3.08 9.45 -7.15
N GLY A 202 2.31 10.12 -8.00
CA GLY A 202 2.20 9.81 -9.42
C GLY A 202 2.66 10.96 -10.31
N GLN A 203 3.40 10.67 -11.37
CA GLN A 203 3.85 11.65 -12.37
C GLN A 203 3.68 11.12 -13.80
N ARG A 204 4.00 11.95 -14.80
CA ARG A 204 4.01 11.59 -16.22
C ARG A 204 2.70 10.92 -16.64
N ASP A 205 2.77 9.68 -17.13
CA ASP A 205 1.64 8.85 -17.53
C ASP A 205 1.46 7.64 -16.58
N GLU A 206 2.00 7.73 -15.35
CA GLU A 206 1.87 6.69 -14.33
C GLU A 206 0.41 6.48 -13.93
N TYR A 207 0.06 5.22 -13.67
CA TYR A 207 -1.29 4.80 -13.29
C TYR A 207 -1.27 4.09 -11.93
N LEU A 208 -1.93 4.68 -10.94
CA LEU A 208 -2.04 4.13 -9.59
C LEU A 208 -3.47 3.64 -9.34
N ASN A 209 -3.62 2.39 -8.90
CA ASN A 209 -4.90 1.78 -8.54
C ASN A 209 -4.79 1.10 -7.19
N MET A 210 -5.21 1.81 -6.16
CA MET A 210 -5.16 1.37 -4.78
C MET A 210 -6.56 0.94 -4.32
N ASN A 211 -6.67 -0.21 -3.67
CA ASN A 211 -7.91 -0.70 -3.06
C ASN A 211 -7.69 -1.18 -1.63
N TYR A 212 -8.18 -0.43 -0.63
CA TYR A 212 -7.97 -0.70 0.79
C TYR A 212 -9.27 -1.09 1.50
N ASP A 213 -9.35 -2.33 1.98
CA ASP A 213 -10.49 -2.87 2.71
C ASP A 213 -10.15 -3.09 4.20
N MET A 214 -10.95 -2.52 5.11
CA MET A 214 -10.88 -2.79 6.54
C MET A 214 -12.22 -3.33 7.05
N ILE A 215 -12.19 -4.58 7.51
CA ILE A 215 -13.38 -5.32 7.87
C ILE A 215 -13.39 -5.59 9.38
N HIS A 216 -14.27 -4.90 10.09
CA HIS A 216 -14.50 -5.08 11.52
C HIS A 216 -15.46 -6.23 11.78
N ARG A 217 -14.98 -7.26 12.49
CA ARG A 217 -15.80 -8.39 12.97
C ARG A 217 -15.81 -8.50 14.48
N GLY A 218 -14.66 -8.26 15.11
CA GLY A 218 -14.50 -8.26 16.56
C GLY A 218 -15.18 -7.07 17.21
N LYS A 219 -15.54 -7.21 18.49
CA LYS A 219 -16.07 -6.12 19.31
C LYS A 219 -14.97 -5.11 19.61
N LYS A 220 -15.34 -3.82 19.67
CA LYS A 220 -14.43 -2.72 20.06
C LYS A 220 -13.14 -2.68 19.26
N THR A 221 -13.21 -3.09 18.00
CA THR A 221 -12.08 -3.03 17.07
C THR A 221 -11.87 -1.59 16.64
N GLU A 222 -10.61 -1.19 16.43
CA GLU A 222 -10.26 0.17 16.06
C GLU A 222 -9.47 0.18 14.75
N SER A 223 -9.80 1.10 13.84
CA SER A 223 -9.05 1.23 12.59
C SER A 223 -8.85 2.67 12.16
N ASP A 224 -7.73 2.92 11.47
CA ASP A 224 -7.42 4.23 10.91
C ASP A 224 -6.68 4.08 9.58
N ILE A 225 -7.24 4.65 8.51
CA ILE A 225 -6.61 4.75 7.18
C ILE A 225 -6.29 6.22 6.94
N LEU A 226 -5.00 6.56 6.88
CA LEU A 226 -4.56 7.86 6.38
C LEU A 226 -3.80 7.69 5.08
N VAL A 227 -4.27 8.35 4.03
CA VAL A 227 -3.63 8.34 2.71
C VAL A 227 -3.33 9.77 2.26
N ASN A 228 -2.05 10.11 2.11
CA ASN A 228 -1.64 11.41 1.55
C ASN A 228 -0.93 11.21 0.22
N GLY A 229 -1.27 11.97 -0.79
CA GLY A 229 -0.54 11.85 -2.06
C GLY A 229 -0.43 13.13 -2.85
N ALA A 230 0.38 13.05 -3.90
CA ALA A 230 0.58 14.12 -4.86
C ALA A 230 0.58 13.57 -6.28
N LEU A 231 -0.01 14.31 -7.21
CA LEU A 231 -0.09 13.95 -8.62
C LEU A 231 0.47 15.10 -9.46
N LYS A 232 1.33 14.75 -10.42
CA LYS A 232 1.98 15.67 -11.37
C LYS A 232 1.74 15.25 -12.82
N ASP A 233 1.94 16.17 -13.75
CA ASP A 233 1.83 15.98 -15.19
C ASP A 233 0.46 15.42 -15.58
N ARG A 234 0.39 14.18 -16.09
CA ARG A 234 -0.83 13.50 -16.55
C ARG A 234 -1.12 12.24 -15.73
N ALA A 235 -0.57 12.14 -14.52
CA ALA A 235 -0.73 10.98 -13.68
C ALA A 235 -2.21 10.70 -13.39
N PHE A 236 -2.55 9.42 -13.31
CA PHE A 236 -3.90 8.96 -13.10
C PHE A 236 -3.97 8.07 -11.85
N LYS A 237 -4.86 8.43 -10.92
CA LYS A 237 -5.05 7.73 -9.66
C LYS A 237 -6.50 7.32 -9.45
N ASN A 238 -6.70 6.05 -9.14
CA ASN A 238 -7.91 5.48 -8.59
C ASN A 238 -7.62 4.99 -7.17
N PHE A 239 -8.23 5.63 -6.17
CA PHE A 239 -8.23 5.14 -4.80
C PHE A 239 -9.63 4.64 -4.45
N LYS A 240 -9.70 3.41 -3.99
CA LYS A 240 -10.92 2.78 -3.52
C LYS A 240 -10.67 2.30 -2.11
N SER A 241 -11.67 2.46 -1.28
CA SER A 241 -11.58 2.09 0.11
C SER A 241 -12.93 1.62 0.61
N ASN A 242 -12.90 0.77 1.63
CA ASN A 242 -14.09 0.21 2.21
C ASN A 242 -13.86 -0.03 3.70
N LEU A 243 -14.58 0.74 4.50
CA LEU A 243 -14.69 0.55 5.94
C LEU A 243 -15.98 -0.20 6.24
N GLN A 244 -15.86 -1.48 6.57
CA GLN A 244 -17.01 -2.37 6.77
C GLN A 244 -17.13 -2.82 8.23
N PHE A 245 -18.32 -2.66 8.80
CA PHE A 245 -18.69 -3.16 10.12
C PHE A 245 -19.67 -4.32 9.97
N ILE A 246 -19.25 -5.52 10.36
CA ILE A 246 -20.07 -6.73 10.31
C ILE A 246 -20.95 -6.82 11.56
N GLU A 247 -22.14 -7.40 11.44
CA GLU A 247 -23.02 -7.70 12.57
C GLU A 247 -22.24 -8.42 13.68
N GLY A 248 -22.30 -7.89 14.91
CA GLY A 248 -21.53 -8.37 16.05
C GLY A 248 -20.27 -7.56 16.39
N ALA A 249 -19.82 -6.66 15.50
CA ALA A 249 -18.67 -5.76 15.70
C ALA A 249 -18.99 -4.59 16.65
N ARG A 250 -19.71 -4.88 17.73
CA ARG A 250 -20.25 -3.89 18.65
C ARG A 250 -19.15 -3.04 19.29
N GLY A 251 -19.36 -1.72 19.26
CA GLY A 251 -18.45 -0.71 19.77
C GLY A 251 -17.21 -0.48 18.90
N ALA A 252 -17.19 -0.99 17.66
CA ALA A 252 -16.09 -0.77 16.73
C ALA A 252 -16.03 0.70 16.28
N VAL A 253 -14.80 1.17 16.05
CA VAL A 253 -14.51 2.52 15.59
C VAL A 253 -13.60 2.42 14.37
N GLY A 254 -13.89 3.18 13.32
CA GLY A 254 -13.01 3.28 12.16
C GLY A 254 -12.96 4.69 11.61
N SER A 255 -11.78 5.11 11.16
CA SER A 255 -11.56 6.36 10.43
C SER A 255 -10.86 6.12 9.11
N GLU A 256 -11.23 6.93 8.12
CA GLU A 256 -10.57 7.00 6.83
C GLU A 256 -10.40 8.46 6.43
N GLU A 257 -9.19 8.87 6.06
CA GLU A 257 -8.88 10.17 5.49
C GLU A 257 -7.93 10.04 4.29
N GLU A 258 -8.33 10.65 3.17
CA GLU A 258 -7.48 10.78 1.99
C GLU A 258 -7.35 12.25 1.54
N TYR A 259 -6.12 12.67 1.25
CA TYR A 259 -5.81 13.98 0.69
C TYR A 259 -4.88 13.88 -0.52
N SER A 260 -5.37 14.29 -1.70
CA SER A 260 -4.57 14.42 -2.93
C SER A 260 -4.13 15.87 -3.18
N ILE A 261 -2.84 16.14 -3.29
CA ILE A 261 -2.32 17.37 -3.90
C ILE A 261 -2.33 17.21 -5.42
N LEU A 262 -2.97 18.13 -6.14
CA LEU A 262 -2.97 18.19 -7.59
C LEU A 262 -1.98 19.28 -8.03
N LEU A 263 -0.81 18.87 -8.53
CA LEU A 263 0.25 19.80 -8.95
C LEU A 263 -0.04 20.42 -10.32
N ASP A 264 -0.68 19.66 -11.21
CA ASP A 264 -1.02 20.10 -12.56
C ASP A 264 -2.53 19.96 -12.86
N ASP A 265 -3.03 20.78 -13.78
CA ASP A 265 -4.43 20.74 -14.24
C ASP A 265 -4.77 19.47 -15.04
N THR A 266 -3.75 18.75 -15.50
CA THR A 266 -3.88 17.59 -16.38
C THR A 266 -3.93 16.25 -15.65
N VAL A 267 -3.77 16.22 -14.34
CA VAL A 267 -3.84 14.99 -13.54
C VAL A 267 -5.29 14.52 -13.39
N HIS A 268 -5.46 13.23 -13.11
CA HIS A 268 -6.75 12.64 -12.78
C HIS A 268 -6.69 11.96 -11.41
N SER A 269 -7.57 12.38 -10.50
CA SER A 269 -7.72 11.78 -9.18
C SER A 269 -9.18 11.37 -8.99
N VAL A 270 -9.42 10.08 -8.81
CA VAL A 270 -10.73 9.52 -8.46
C VAL A 270 -10.57 8.77 -7.15
N SER A 271 -11.36 9.15 -6.15
CA SER A 271 -11.45 8.48 -4.86
C SER A 271 -12.88 8.00 -4.65
N VAL A 272 -13.06 6.74 -4.25
CA VAL A 272 -14.37 6.12 -3.99
C VAL A 272 -14.33 5.47 -2.60
N PRO A 273 -14.52 6.25 -1.53
CA PRO A 273 -14.69 5.70 -0.19
C PRO A 273 -16.05 5.04 -0.05
N LEU A 274 -16.07 3.86 0.54
CA LEU A 274 -17.27 3.11 0.89
C LEU A 274 -17.31 2.89 2.40
N MET A 275 -18.50 3.04 2.99
CA MET A 275 -18.73 2.69 4.38
C MET A 275 -19.95 1.79 4.46
N LEU A 276 -19.75 0.57 4.96
CA LEU A 276 -20.78 -0.46 5.01
C LEU A 276 -21.01 -0.88 6.47
N ALA A 277 -22.07 -0.38 7.08
CA ALA A 277 -22.43 -0.73 8.45
C ALA A 277 -23.59 -1.75 8.46
N HIS A 278 -23.32 -2.94 8.99
CA HIS A 278 -24.30 -3.97 9.31
C HIS A 278 -24.51 -4.15 10.82
N GLU A 279 -23.93 -3.23 11.63
CA GLU A 279 -24.04 -3.16 13.07
C GLU A 279 -24.42 -1.72 13.46
N ASP A 280 -25.28 -1.57 14.47
CA ASP A 280 -25.83 -0.26 14.85
C ASP A 280 -24.91 0.50 15.81
N ASP A 281 -24.24 -0.21 16.73
CA ASP A 281 -23.38 0.35 17.77
C ASP A 281 -21.94 0.46 17.27
N VAL A 282 -21.70 1.32 16.27
CA VAL A 282 -20.38 1.59 15.68
C VAL A 282 -20.17 3.07 15.39
N VAL A 283 -18.91 3.48 15.25
CA VAL A 283 -18.53 4.83 14.81
C VAL A 283 -17.65 4.73 13.58
N GLY A 284 -18.12 5.26 12.45
CA GLY A 284 -17.35 5.36 11.22
C GLY A 284 -17.17 6.82 10.80
N ASN A 285 -15.94 7.22 10.50
CA ASN A 285 -15.63 8.49 9.86
C ASN A 285 -14.95 8.24 8.52
N HIS A 286 -15.33 8.98 7.48
CA HIS A 286 -14.61 9.00 6.22
C HIS A 286 -14.45 10.43 5.70
N ALA A 287 -13.31 10.72 5.11
CA ALA A 287 -13.03 11.97 4.43
C ALA A 287 -12.15 11.69 3.21
N SER A 288 -12.51 12.25 2.05
CA SER A 288 -11.66 12.24 0.87
C SER A 288 -11.71 13.62 0.24
N SER A 289 -10.54 14.16 -0.06
CA SER A 289 -10.39 15.51 -0.60
C SER A 289 -9.22 15.59 -1.55
N ALA A 290 -9.34 16.48 -2.53
CA ALA A 290 -8.28 16.79 -3.47
C ALA A 290 -8.22 18.30 -3.67
N GLY A 291 -7.01 18.84 -3.74
CA GLY A 291 -6.80 20.29 -3.83
C GLY A 291 -5.61 20.62 -4.70
N LYS A 292 -5.75 21.67 -5.50
CA LYS A 292 -4.60 22.30 -6.17
C LYS A 292 -3.71 22.98 -5.14
N LEU A 293 -2.46 23.23 -5.51
CA LEU A 293 -1.57 24.05 -4.71
C LEU A 293 -2.17 25.44 -4.44
N ASP A 294 -2.01 25.91 -3.21
CA ASP A 294 -2.34 27.27 -2.84
C ASP A 294 -1.29 28.23 -3.44
N MET A 295 -1.69 28.96 -4.47
CA MET A 295 -0.79 29.87 -5.18
C MET A 295 -0.31 31.03 -4.31
N ASP A 296 -1.03 31.39 -3.24
CA ASP A 296 -0.55 32.41 -2.28
C ASP A 296 0.58 31.85 -1.42
N GLN A 297 0.52 30.57 -1.03
CA GLN A 297 1.63 29.88 -0.35
C GLN A 297 2.86 29.76 -1.26
N ILE A 298 2.65 29.36 -2.51
CA ILE A 298 3.72 29.29 -3.51
C ILE A 298 4.37 30.65 -3.72
N PHE A 299 3.56 31.71 -3.95
CA PHE A 299 4.07 33.07 -4.11
C PHE A 299 4.85 33.55 -2.89
N TYR A 300 4.37 33.24 -1.68
CA TYR A 300 5.07 33.56 -0.44
C TYR A 300 6.44 32.89 -0.36
N LEU A 301 6.54 31.58 -0.63
CA LEU A 301 7.81 30.85 -0.65
C LEU A 301 8.77 31.41 -1.71
N MET A 302 8.27 31.69 -2.91
CA MET A 302 9.06 32.28 -3.99
C MET A 302 9.58 33.67 -3.65
N SER A 303 8.81 34.48 -2.91
CA SER A 303 9.27 35.80 -2.42
C SER A 303 10.47 35.71 -1.45
N ARG A 304 10.74 34.53 -0.89
CA ARG A 304 11.89 34.23 -0.02
C ARG A 304 13.09 33.66 -0.79
N GLY A 305 13.04 33.66 -2.12
CA GLY A 305 14.13 33.19 -2.99
C GLY A 305 14.12 31.69 -3.25
N ILE A 306 13.06 30.99 -2.87
CA ILE A 306 12.84 29.56 -3.18
C ILE A 306 12.31 29.47 -4.61
N SER A 307 12.83 28.56 -5.44
CA SER A 307 12.27 28.37 -6.78
C SER A 307 10.85 27.80 -6.72
N HIS A 308 10.09 27.91 -7.81
CA HIS A 308 8.73 27.34 -7.86
C HIS A 308 8.75 25.83 -7.59
N GLU A 309 9.64 25.09 -8.25
CA GLU A 309 9.81 23.63 -8.06
C GLU A 309 10.17 23.27 -6.62
N GLU A 310 11.04 24.03 -5.97
CA GLU A 310 11.39 23.81 -4.56
C GLU A 310 10.22 24.14 -3.63
N ALA A 311 9.39 25.13 -3.97
CA ALA A 311 8.19 25.45 -3.20
C ALA A 311 7.14 24.33 -3.29
N GLU A 312 6.92 23.76 -4.47
CA GLU A 312 6.09 22.55 -4.63
C GLU A 312 6.64 21.39 -3.80
N ALA A 313 7.96 21.16 -3.88
CA ALA A 313 8.62 20.10 -3.15
C ALA A 313 8.40 20.23 -1.64
N LEU A 314 8.59 21.42 -1.08
CA LEU A 314 8.37 21.67 0.35
C LEU A 314 6.93 21.39 0.80
N ILE A 315 5.93 21.72 -0.02
CA ILE A 315 4.52 21.46 0.30
C ILE A 315 4.26 19.94 0.31
N VAL A 316 4.72 19.22 -0.70
CA VAL A 316 4.57 17.75 -0.75
C VAL A 316 5.35 17.08 0.39
N GLU A 317 6.59 17.47 0.63
CA GLU A 317 7.41 16.97 1.74
C GLU A 317 6.71 17.21 3.09
N SER A 318 6.09 18.37 3.30
CA SER A 318 5.34 18.64 4.54
C SER A 318 4.21 17.62 4.76
N LYS A 319 3.53 17.19 3.69
CA LYS A 319 2.47 16.17 3.76
C LYS A 319 3.00 14.77 3.99
N PHE A 320 4.17 14.43 3.44
CA PHE A 320 4.75 13.09 3.57
C PHE A 320 5.58 12.92 4.85
N SER A 321 5.92 14.02 5.53
CA SER A 321 6.82 14.03 6.70
C SER A 321 6.41 13.04 7.78
N ARG A 322 5.14 13.03 8.19
CA ARG A 322 4.62 12.11 9.21
C ARG A 322 4.96 10.64 8.90
N ALA A 323 4.76 10.23 7.65
CA ALA A 323 5.00 8.86 7.22
C ALA A 323 6.51 8.60 7.13
N ILE A 324 7.25 9.39 6.35
CA ILE A 324 8.68 9.12 6.11
C ILE A 324 9.49 9.23 7.40
N ASP A 325 9.16 10.16 8.31
CA ASP A 325 9.84 10.33 9.59
C ASP A 325 9.55 9.21 10.59
N ALA A 326 8.54 8.37 10.35
CA ALA A 326 8.28 7.15 11.14
C ALA A 326 9.33 6.05 10.88
N LEU A 327 10.11 6.13 9.79
CA LEU A 327 11.24 5.25 9.56
C LEU A 327 12.34 5.53 10.61
N SER A 328 12.67 4.49 11.39
CA SER A 328 13.71 4.53 12.42
C SER A 328 15.12 4.53 11.83
N ASP A 329 15.32 3.88 10.68
CA ASP A 329 16.61 3.86 9.99
C ASP A 329 16.84 5.20 9.27
N GLU A 330 17.79 5.99 9.78
CA GLU A 330 18.09 7.32 9.25
C GLU A 330 18.58 7.26 7.79
N LYS A 331 19.33 6.23 7.42
CA LYS A 331 19.88 6.10 6.07
C LYS A 331 18.76 5.80 5.08
N LEU A 332 17.91 4.83 5.39
CA LEU A 332 16.75 4.49 4.56
C LEU A 332 15.79 5.68 4.46
N ARG A 333 15.54 6.37 5.57
CA ARG A 333 14.71 7.59 5.58
C ARG A 333 15.24 8.65 4.62
N GLU A 334 16.54 8.95 4.66
CA GLU A 334 17.15 9.90 3.72
C GLU A 334 17.09 9.40 2.26
N GLU A 335 17.28 8.10 2.02
CA GLU A 335 17.12 7.53 0.67
C GLU A 335 15.69 7.66 0.14
N VAL A 336 14.67 7.53 1.00
CA VAL A 336 13.26 7.75 0.64
C VAL A 336 13.00 9.23 0.36
N TRP A 337 13.50 10.14 1.21
CA TRP A 337 13.41 11.58 0.98
C TRP A 337 14.06 12.01 -0.34
N ASP A 338 15.23 11.46 -0.66
CA ASP A 338 15.92 11.72 -1.91
C ASP A 338 15.12 11.24 -3.12
N SER A 339 14.40 10.11 -3.01
CA SER A 339 13.49 9.65 -4.06
C SER A 339 12.34 10.63 -4.27
N VAL A 340 11.67 11.07 -3.20
CA VAL A 340 10.58 12.07 -3.28
C VAL A 340 11.08 13.37 -3.95
N ARG A 341 12.23 13.89 -3.51
CA ARG A 341 12.85 15.10 -4.08
C ARG A 341 13.18 14.96 -5.56
N LYS A 342 13.71 13.79 -5.95
CA LYS A 342 14.03 13.50 -7.36
C LYS A 342 12.78 13.42 -8.23
N ILE A 343 11.70 12.82 -7.72
CA ILE A 343 10.43 12.70 -8.42
C ILE A 343 9.85 14.10 -8.68
N ILE A 344 9.81 14.97 -7.67
CA ILE A 344 9.23 16.30 -7.80
C ILE A 344 10.01 17.19 -8.79
N LYS A 345 11.35 17.10 -8.77
CA LYS A 345 12.25 17.87 -9.66
C LYS A 345 12.33 17.35 -11.09
N ARG A 346 11.88 16.12 -11.38
CA ARG A 346 11.90 15.52 -12.73
C ARG A 346 10.73 16.01 -13.59
N GLY A 347 10.65 17.33 -13.79
CA GLY A 347 9.68 17.95 -14.69
C GLY A 347 10.35 19.00 -15.58
N ASN A 348 11.17 18.56 -16.54
CA ASN A 348 11.57 19.30 -17.75
C ASN A 348 12.11 18.35 -18.81
#